data_AF-A0A978U7N6-F1
#
_entry.id   AF-A0A978U7N6-F1
#
_cell.length_a   1.000
_cell.length_b   1.000
_cell.length_c   1.000
_cell.angle_alpha   90.00
_cell.angle_beta   90.00
_cell.angle_gamma   90.00
#
_symmetry.space_group_name_H-M   'P 1'
#
loop_
_entity.id
_entity.type
_entity.pdbx_description
1 polymer ?
#
loop_
_entity_poly.entity_id
_entity_poly.type
_entity_poly.pdbx_seq_one_letter_code
_entity_poly.pdbx_strand_id
1 'polypeptide(L)'
;MRILGATQFDQCVLNISLINLCNQQSYVGQEMRRRYLAWNDEADEPTRDPWHDLHQFTLYVPHPEQQYEGITLEYGLSQGYNIEVDRVEDSSQVPYKIPPGGHFVIVLKQKGLDDGFQLAATGIFVRPLALLSLDLIEDMEAAKYQPVVVKHPIIREYPSDWQRQLQRFLNNEIRGEELPNVVGFVDQATNRDYRPPSWDEVSLAAKGFAGV
;
A
#
# COMPACT_ATOMS: atom_id res chain seq x y z
N MET A 1 18.78 4.76 -1.64
CA MET A 1 18.04 3.75 -2.45
C MET A 1 16.76 4.42 -2.91
N ARG A 2 16.62 4.67 -4.22
CA ARG A 2 15.47 5.35 -4.82
C ARG A 2 14.37 4.32 -5.08
N ILE A 3 13.14 4.62 -4.66
CA ILE A 3 11.94 3.81 -4.85
C ILE A 3 10.96 4.66 -5.67
N LEU A 4 10.27 4.07 -6.67
CA LEU A 4 9.87 4.75 -7.93
C LEU A 4 9.00 6.02 -7.77
N GLY A 5 9.21 7.11 -8.52
CA GLY A 5 10.13 7.35 -9.65
C GLY A 5 10.72 8.77 -9.67
N ALA A 6 12.02 8.84 -9.33
CA ALA A 6 12.96 9.97 -9.31
C ALA A 6 12.76 11.07 -8.25
N THR A 7 11.54 11.30 -7.76
CA THR A 7 11.25 12.46 -6.93
C THR A 7 10.91 12.11 -5.48
N GLN A 8 11.15 13.07 -4.59
CA GLN A 8 10.72 12.99 -3.19
C GLN A 8 9.19 12.88 -3.07
N PHE A 9 8.45 13.50 -3.98
CA PHE A 9 6.99 13.52 -3.96
C PHE A 9 6.40 12.12 -4.11
N ASP A 10 6.86 11.33 -5.09
CA ASP A 10 6.40 9.96 -5.31
C ASP A 10 6.57 9.11 -4.05
N GLN A 11 7.73 9.23 -3.39
CA GLN A 11 8.00 8.54 -2.13
C GLN A 11 7.02 8.98 -1.02
N CYS A 12 6.71 10.27 -0.92
CA CYS A 12 5.72 10.77 0.03
C CYS A 12 4.34 10.17 -0.24
N VAL A 13 3.92 10.10 -1.51
CA VAL A 13 2.63 9.50 -1.89
C VAL A 13 2.60 8.03 -1.50
N LEU A 14 3.63 7.25 -1.84
CA LEU A 14 3.68 5.83 -1.45
C LEU A 14 3.69 5.64 0.07
N ASN A 15 4.42 6.49 0.79
CA ASN A 15 4.48 6.44 2.25
C ASN A 15 3.11 6.74 2.88
N ILE A 16 2.45 7.82 2.47
CA ILE A 16 1.12 8.18 2.99
C ILE A 16 0.06 7.15 2.59
N SER A 17 0.21 6.52 1.41
CA SER A 17 -0.63 5.40 1.02
C SER A 17 -0.44 4.19 1.92
N LEU A 18 0.81 3.80 2.21
CA LEU A 18 1.10 2.68 3.11
C LEU A 18 0.62 2.95 4.54
N ILE A 19 0.70 4.19 5.02
CA ILE A 19 0.11 4.61 6.30
C ILE A 19 -1.40 4.35 6.33
N ASN A 20 -2.11 4.77 5.27
CA ASN A 20 -3.54 4.56 5.17
C ASN A 20 -3.90 3.08 5.06
N LEU A 21 -3.15 2.28 4.29
CA LEU A 21 -3.37 0.84 4.16
C LEU A 21 -3.15 0.06 5.47
N CYS A 22 -2.17 0.45 6.29
CA CYS A 22 -1.86 -0.24 7.53
C CYS A 22 -2.90 0.01 8.63
N ASN A 23 -3.52 1.18 8.65
CA ASN A 23 -4.47 1.57 9.70
C ASN A 23 -5.90 1.16 9.34
N GLN A 24 -6.49 0.22 10.08
CA GLN A 24 -7.87 -0.23 9.81
C GLN A 24 -8.92 0.86 10.05
N GLN A 25 -8.58 1.87 10.85
CA GLN A 25 -9.44 3.00 11.14
C GLN A 25 -9.31 4.12 10.10
N SER A 26 -8.39 4.01 9.13
CA SER A 26 -8.30 4.96 8.01
C SER A 26 -9.54 4.89 7.13
N TYR A 27 -9.74 5.89 6.27
CA TYR A 27 -10.78 5.87 5.25
C TYR A 27 -10.71 4.59 4.41
N VAL A 28 -9.51 4.19 3.97
CA VAL A 28 -9.32 2.99 3.14
C VAL A 28 -9.64 1.72 3.91
N GLY A 29 -9.25 1.61 5.18
CA GLY A 29 -9.58 0.46 6.02
C GLY A 29 -11.08 0.33 6.28
N GLN A 30 -11.77 1.45 6.48
CA GLN A 30 -13.23 1.49 6.62
C GLN A 30 -13.95 1.15 5.31
N GLU A 31 -13.46 1.68 4.18
CA GLU A 31 -14.02 1.42 2.86
C GLU A 31 -13.88 -0.05 2.45
N MET A 32 -12.71 -0.66 2.71
CA MET A 32 -12.50 -2.09 2.52
C MET A 32 -13.50 -2.91 3.33
N ARG A 33 -13.65 -2.59 4.62
CA ARG A 33 -14.63 -3.27 5.49
C ARG A 33 -16.06 -3.08 4.99
N ARG A 34 -16.44 -1.88 4.56
CA ARG A 34 -17.78 -1.58 4.04
C ARG A 34 -18.09 -2.43 2.81
N ARG A 35 -17.16 -2.51 1.86
CA ARG A 35 -17.31 -3.32 0.63
C ARG A 35 -17.39 -4.81 0.94
N TYR A 36 -16.55 -5.29 1.86
CA TYR A 36 -16.60 -6.68 2.30
C TYR A 36 -17.95 -7.04 2.93
N LEU A 37 -18.47 -6.21 3.84
CA LEU A 37 -19.76 -6.47 4.49
C LEU A 37 -20.91 -6.47 3.48
N ALA A 38 -20.93 -5.53 2.52
CA ALA A 38 -21.94 -5.50 1.46
C ALA A 38 -21.96 -6.81 0.66
N TRP A 39 -20.79 -7.34 0.28
CA TRP A 39 -20.71 -8.64 -0.38
C TRP A 39 -21.09 -9.81 0.54
N ASN A 40 -20.62 -9.82 1.79
CA ASN A 40 -20.88 -10.92 2.72
C ASN A 40 -22.39 -11.06 3.00
N ASP A 41 -23.10 -9.93 3.07
CA ASP A 41 -24.56 -9.89 3.19
C ASP A 41 -25.26 -10.46 1.94
N GLU A 42 -24.69 -10.26 0.74
CA GLU A 42 -25.19 -10.85 -0.51
C GLU A 42 -24.90 -12.36 -0.61
N ALA A 43 -23.76 -12.80 -0.07
CA ALA A 43 -23.29 -14.19 -0.16
C ALA A 43 -23.84 -15.13 0.94
N ASP A 44 -24.48 -14.57 1.99
CA ASP A 44 -24.95 -15.30 3.18
C ASP A 44 -23.83 -16.13 3.86
N GLU A 45 -22.60 -15.61 3.85
CA GLU A 45 -21.44 -16.24 4.50
C GLU A 45 -21.25 -15.74 5.94
N PRO A 46 -20.64 -16.54 6.83
CA PRO A 46 -20.26 -16.07 8.17
C PRO A 46 -19.25 -14.93 8.09
N THR A 47 -19.57 -13.80 8.75
CA THR A 47 -18.67 -12.64 8.79
C THR A 47 -17.33 -13.01 9.44
N ARG A 48 -16.24 -12.84 8.69
CA ARG A 48 -14.86 -12.95 9.18
C ARG A 48 -14.12 -11.63 9.06
N ASP A 49 -12.87 -11.62 9.52
CA ASP A 49 -12.00 -10.46 9.34
C ASP A 49 -11.64 -10.30 7.84
N PRO A 50 -12.03 -9.20 7.19
CA PRO A 50 -11.83 -8.97 5.75
C PRO A 50 -10.36 -9.03 5.33
N TRP A 51 -9.41 -8.82 6.23
CA TRP A 51 -7.98 -8.91 5.91
C TRP A 51 -7.50 -10.32 5.56
N HIS A 52 -8.32 -11.36 5.78
CA HIS A 52 -8.03 -12.73 5.32
C HIS A 52 -8.41 -12.96 3.86
N ASP A 53 -9.18 -12.05 3.26
CA ASP A 53 -9.59 -12.11 1.87
C ASP A 53 -8.65 -11.32 0.97
N LEU A 54 -8.48 -11.80 -0.26
CA LEU A 54 -7.67 -11.11 -1.24
C LEU A 54 -8.36 -9.84 -1.72
N HIS A 55 -7.64 -8.73 -1.62
CA HIS A 55 -8.08 -7.42 -2.06
C HIS A 55 -7.07 -6.86 -3.06
N GLN A 56 -7.54 -6.00 -3.95
CA GLN A 56 -6.73 -5.18 -4.83
C GLN A 56 -6.77 -3.74 -4.32
N PHE A 57 -5.59 -3.16 -4.13
CA PHE A 57 -5.42 -1.75 -3.84
C PHE A 57 -4.82 -1.05 -5.05
N THR A 58 -5.51 -0.04 -5.58
CA THR A 58 -5.00 0.81 -6.66
C THR A 58 -4.54 2.14 -6.06
N LEU A 59 -3.24 2.42 -6.13
CA LEU A 59 -2.60 3.61 -5.60
C LEU A 59 -2.33 4.56 -6.75
N TYR A 60 -2.97 5.73 -6.71
CA TYR A 60 -2.79 6.80 -7.67
C TYR A 60 -1.69 7.73 -7.19
N VAL A 61 -0.65 7.90 -8.00
CA VAL A 61 0.42 8.89 -7.81
C VAL A 61 0.15 10.06 -8.76
N PRO A 62 -0.53 11.12 -8.30
CA PRO A 62 -0.91 12.25 -9.15
C PRO A 62 0.32 13.07 -9.54
N HIS A 63 0.16 13.97 -10.51
CA HIS A 63 1.18 14.97 -10.79
C HIS A 63 1.35 15.90 -9.56
N PRO A 64 2.58 16.33 -9.19
CA PRO A 64 2.78 17.19 -8.01
C PRO A 64 2.04 18.53 -8.05
N GLU A 65 1.74 19.01 -9.26
CA GLU A 65 1.00 20.26 -9.48
C GLU A 65 -0.51 20.06 -9.64
N GLN A 66 -1.01 18.83 -9.46
CA GLN A 66 -2.44 18.52 -9.51
C GLN A 66 -3.21 19.30 -8.45
N GLN A 67 -4.38 19.79 -8.81
CA GLN A 67 -5.31 20.44 -7.88
C GLN A 67 -6.57 19.58 -7.71
N TYR A 68 -7.11 19.54 -6.49
CA TYR A 68 -8.43 19.00 -6.22
C TYR A 68 -9.42 20.15 -6.05
N GLU A 69 -10.69 19.90 -6.39
CA GLU A 69 -11.75 20.88 -6.15
C GLU A 69 -12.01 21.03 -4.65
N GLY A 70 -11.78 22.24 -4.11
CA GLY A 70 -12.14 22.61 -2.74
C GLY A 70 -11.23 22.07 -1.63
N ILE A 71 -10.22 21.25 -1.94
CA ILE A 71 -9.21 20.77 -0.97
C ILE A 71 -7.81 20.79 -1.58
N THR A 72 -6.77 20.83 -0.75
CA THR A 72 -5.39 20.70 -1.24
C THR A 72 -5.08 19.26 -1.62
N LEU A 73 -4.17 19.08 -2.59
CA LEU A 73 -3.65 17.77 -2.99
C LEU A 73 -3.16 16.97 -1.77
N GLU A 74 -2.34 17.61 -0.95
CA GLU A 74 -1.72 17.05 0.24
C GLU A 74 -2.74 16.59 1.29
N TYR A 75 -3.83 17.36 1.46
CA TYR A 75 -4.92 16.98 2.35
C TYR A 75 -5.65 15.75 1.81
N GLY A 76 -6.02 15.73 0.52
CA GLY A 76 -6.67 14.58 -0.10
C GLY A 76 -5.82 13.31 -0.01
N LEU A 77 -4.51 13.42 -0.26
CA LEU A 77 -3.55 12.31 -0.12
C LEU A 77 -3.45 11.82 1.32
N SER A 78 -3.47 12.73 2.30
CA SER A 78 -3.46 12.36 3.73
C SER A 78 -4.70 11.56 4.13
N GLN A 79 -5.86 11.85 3.51
CA GLN A 79 -7.10 11.09 3.74
C GLN A 79 -7.14 9.77 2.94
N GLY A 80 -6.16 9.49 2.09
CA GLY A 80 -6.14 8.30 1.24
C GLY A 80 -7.08 8.35 0.04
N TYR A 81 -7.48 9.55 -0.42
CA TYR A 81 -8.38 9.70 -1.59
C TYR A 81 -7.75 9.21 -2.90
N ASN A 82 -6.44 9.01 -2.92
CA ASN A 82 -5.72 8.45 -4.04
C ASN A 82 -5.64 6.92 -4.00
N ILE A 83 -6.48 6.26 -3.20
CA ILE A 83 -6.43 4.81 -3.01
C ILE A 83 -7.82 4.25 -3.22
N GLU A 84 -7.92 3.36 -4.20
CA GLU A 84 -9.11 2.55 -4.40
C GLU A 84 -8.88 1.15 -3.83
N VAL A 85 -9.95 0.55 -3.33
CA VAL A 85 -9.95 -0.80 -2.82
C VAL A 85 -11.08 -1.59 -3.44
N ASP A 86 -10.72 -2.70 -4.06
CA ASP A 86 -11.64 -3.66 -4.64
C ASP A 86 -11.37 -5.04 -4.06
N ARG A 87 -12.42 -5.85 -3.98
CA ARG A 87 -12.25 -7.27 -3.66
C ARG A 87 -11.84 -8.03 -4.91
N VAL A 88 -10.96 -9.01 -4.77
CA VAL A 88 -10.64 -9.93 -5.85
C VAL A 88 -11.59 -11.12 -5.78
N GLU A 89 -12.55 -11.19 -6.69
CA GLU A 89 -13.51 -12.31 -6.78
C GLU A 89 -12.86 -13.57 -7.35
N ASP A 90 -12.00 -13.41 -8.34
CA ASP A 90 -11.27 -14.51 -8.98
C ASP A 90 -9.77 -14.26 -8.94
N SER A 91 -9.10 -14.95 -8.01
CA SER A 91 -7.64 -14.89 -7.85
C SER A 91 -6.86 -15.33 -9.09
N SER A 92 -7.47 -16.06 -10.04
CA SER A 92 -6.82 -16.44 -11.29
C SER A 92 -6.66 -15.29 -12.29
N GLN A 93 -7.43 -14.20 -12.10
CA GLN A 93 -7.30 -12.97 -12.89
C GLN A 93 -6.15 -12.08 -12.40
N VAL A 94 -5.59 -12.37 -11.23
CA VAL A 94 -4.46 -11.61 -10.69
C VAL A 94 -3.18 -12.17 -11.31
N PRO A 95 -2.35 -11.33 -11.97
CA PRO A 95 -1.12 -11.80 -12.64
C PRO A 95 -0.04 -12.27 -11.65
N TYR A 96 -0.28 -12.15 -10.34
CA TYR A 96 0.60 -12.56 -9.26
C TYR A 96 0.03 -13.77 -8.51
N LYS A 97 0.90 -14.70 -8.14
CA LYS A 97 0.61 -15.63 -7.05
C LYS A 97 0.74 -14.87 -5.73
N ILE A 98 -0.39 -14.50 -5.15
CA ILE A 98 -0.42 -13.77 -3.88
C ILE A 98 -0.61 -14.78 -2.75
N PRO A 99 0.37 -14.93 -1.85
CA PRO A 99 0.23 -15.83 -0.71
C PRO A 99 -0.90 -15.37 0.21
N PRO A 100 -1.59 -16.29 0.91
CA PRO A 100 -2.63 -15.94 1.88
C PRO A 100 -2.13 -14.93 2.93
N GLY A 101 -2.89 -13.85 3.14
CA GLY A 101 -2.49 -12.72 3.99
C GLY A 101 -1.71 -11.61 3.28
N GLY A 102 -1.53 -11.73 1.96
CA GLY A 102 -1.07 -10.66 1.08
C GLY A 102 -2.22 -10.07 0.28
N HIS A 103 -2.05 -8.83 -0.17
CA HIS A 103 -3.01 -8.14 -1.04
C HIS A 103 -2.36 -7.66 -2.33
N PHE A 104 -3.12 -7.65 -3.42
CA PHE A 104 -2.61 -7.16 -4.69
C PHE A 104 -2.52 -5.64 -4.67
N VAL A 105 -1.44 -5.10 -5.23
CA VAL A 105 -1.21 -3.66 -5.31
C VAL A 105 -0.92 -3.29 -6.75
N ILE A 106 -1.63 -2.28 -7.23
CA ILE A 106 -1.38 -1.60 -8.50
C ILE A 106 -0.99 -0.17 -8.16
N VAL A 107 0.09 0.33 -8.74
CA VAL A 107 0.49 1.74 -8.66
C VAL A 107 0.35 2.35 -10.04
N LEU A 108 -0.49 3.37 -10.16
CA LEU A 108 -0.66 4.16 -11.35
C LEU A 108 -0.05 5.54 -11.14
N LYS A 109 0.71 6.04 -12.11
CA LYS A 109 1.35 7.36 -12.05
C LYS A 109 0.88 8.25 -13.19
N GLN A 110 0.57 9.48 -12.85
CA GLN A 110 0.32 10.56 -13.80
C GLN A 110 1.65 11.25 -14.13
N LYS A 111 2.02 11.33 -15.42
CA LYS A 111 3.33 11.87 -15.84
C LYS A 111 3.31 13.37 -16.12
N GLY A 112 2.23 13.87 -16.71
CA GLY A 112 1.97 15.29 -16.94
C GLY A 112 0.62 15.71 -16.34
N LEU A 113 0.42 17.02 -16.16
CA LEU A 113 -0.79 17.56 -15.52
C LEU A 113 -2.09 17.17 -16.26
N ASP A 114 -2.03 17.15 -17.59
CA ASP A 114 -3.16 16.77 -18.47
C ASP A 114 -3.13 15.30 -18.90
N ASP A 115 -2.12 14.53 -18.46
CA ASP A 115 -1.99 13.13 -18.82
C ASP A 115 -2.93 12.25 -17.99
N GLY A 116 -3.32 11.11 -18.56
CA GLY A 116 -3.95 10.04 -17.80
C GLY A 116 -2.97 9.31 -16.89
N PHE A 117 -3.52 8.52 -15.97
CA PHE A 117 -2.75 7.62 -15.13
C PHE A 117 -2.23 6.41 -15.94
N GLN A 118 -0.94 6.10 -15.79
CA GLN A 118 -0.29 4.97 -16.44
C GLN A 118 0.25 3.97 -15.41
N LEU A 119 0.27 2.69 -15.73
CA LEU A 119 0.84 1.66 -14.85
C LEU A 119 2.31 1.94 -14.58
N ALA A 120 2.68 2.03 -13.30
CA ALA A 120 4.02 2.34 -12.84
C ALA A 120 4.63 1.21 -12.01
N ALA A 121 3.81 0.47 -11.26
CA ALA A 121 4.25 -0.71 -10.54
C ALA A 121 3.08 -1.65 -10.25
N THR A 122 3.41 -2.91 -10.01
CA THR A 122 2.50 -3.91 -9.45
C THR A 122 3.20 -4.64 -8.32
N GLY A 123 2.46 -5.26 -7.40
CA GLY A 123 3.10 -6.02 -6.34
C GLY A 123 2.15 -6.45 -5.24
N ILE A 124 2.72 -6.64 -4.05
CA ILE A 124 2.04 -7.23 -2.90
C ILE A 124 2.16 -6.30 -1.69
N PHE A 125 1.02 -5.93 -1.10
CA PHE A 125 0.95 -5.38 0.24
C PHE A 125 0.99 -6.53 1.25
N VAL A 126 2.04 -6.57 2.06
CA VAL A 126 2.23 -7.58 3.10
C VAL A 126 1.87 -6.95 4.43
N ARG A 127 0.57 -7.02 4.77
CA ARG A 127 0.01 -6.29 5.91
C ARG A 127 0.73 -6.58 7.24
N PRO A 128 0.99 -7.83 7.65
CA PRO A 128 1.66 -8.09 8.93
C PRO A 128 3.00 -7.35 9.05
N LEU A 129 3.75 -7.29 7.94
CA LEU A 129 5.03 -6.60 7.84
C LEU A 129 4.91 -5.08 7.57
N ALA A 130 3.71 -4.54 7.38
CA ALA A 130 3.49 -3.12 7.07
C ALA A 130 4.37 -2.61 5.91
N LEU A 131 4.46 -3.38 4.82
CA LEU A 131 5.30 -3.06 3.66
C LEU A 131 4.62 -3.32 2.32
N LEU A 132 5.08 -2.63 1.29
CA LEU A 132 4.79 -2.92 -0.11
C LEU A 132 6.03 -3.58 -0.72
N SER A 133 5.85 -4.75 -1.34
CA SER A 133 6.83 -5.37 -2.22
C SER A 133 6.38 -5.14 -3.66
N LEU A 134 7.02 -4.22 -4.36
CA LEU A 134 6.60 -3.71 -5.67
C LEU A 134 7.63 -4.07 -6.74
N ASP A 135 7.14 -4.51 -7.89
CA ASP A 135 7.89 -4.59 -9.13
C ASP A 135 7.59 -3.34 -9.95
N LEU A 136 8.61 -2.50 -10.07
CA LEU A 136 8.51 -1.22 -10.73
C LEU A 136 8.72 -1.41 -12.23
N ILE A 137 7.85 -0.82 -13.04
CA ILE A 137 7.88 -0.99 -14.48
C ILE A 137 8.83 0.04 -15.09
N GLU A 138 9.97 -0.40 -15.59
CA GLU A 138 10.90 0.47 -16.33
C GLU A 138 10.50 0.56 -17.80
N ASP A 139 10.09 -0.56 -18.39
CA ASP A 139 9.72 -0.69 -19.79
C ASP A 139 8.73 -1.85 -19.95
N MET A 140 7.48 -1.54 -20.33
CA MET A 140 6.45 -2.58 -20.55
C MET A 140 6.69 -3.39 -21.81
N GLU A 141 7.21 -2.78 -22.87
CA GLU A 141 7.46 -3.47 -24.15
C GLU A 141 8.62 -4.46 -24.02
N ALA A 142 9.63 -4.10 -23.21
CA ALA A 142 10.78 -4.95 -22.95
C ALA A 142 10.61 -5.87 -21.72
N ALA A 143 9.46 -5.86 -21.04
CA ALA A 143 9.19 -6.59 -19.80
C ALA A 143 10.30 -6.40 -18.74
N LYS A 144 10.76 -5.15 -18.55
CA LYS A 144 11.81 -4.79 -17.58
C LYS A 144 11.19 -4.29 -16.29
N TYR A 145 11.53 -4.97 -15.21
CA TYR A 145 11.03 -4.68 -13.87
C TYR A 145 12.16 -4.50 -12.87
N GLN A 146 11.98 -3.57 -11.93
CA GLN A 146 12.89 -3.34 -10.82
C GLN A 146 12.19 -3.63 -9.49
N PRO A 147 12.58 -4.69 -8.75
CA PRO A 147 11.95 -5.02 -7.48
C PRO A 147 12.38 -4.05 -6.38
N VAL A 148 11.41 -3.60 -5.59
CA VAL A 148 11.60 -2.62 -4.53
C VAL A 148 10.67 -2.89 -3.35
N VAL A 149 11.17 -2.62 -2.14
CA VAL A 149 10.39 -2.75 -0.90
C VAL A 149 10.21 -1.38 -0.25
N VAL A 150 8.96 -0.94 -0.13
CA VAL A 150 8.56 0.26 0.65
C VAL A 150 8.16 -0.19 2.04
N LYS A 151 8.83 0.33 3.07
CA LYS A 151 8.49 0.07 4.47
C LYS A 151 7.64 1.19 5.03
N HIS A 152 6.79 0.88 6.01
CA HIS A 152 6.05 1.92 6.72
C HIS A 152 7.00 2.97 7.34
N PRO A 153 6.80 4.27 7.10
CA PRO A 153 7.78 5.32 7.40
C PRO A 153 8.01 5.56 8.90
N ILE A 154 7.06 5.18 9.76
CA ILE A 154 7.18 5.35 11.22
C ILE A 154 7.86 4.15 11.91
N ILE A 155 7.77 2.96 11.33
CA ILE A 155 8.30 1.76 11.98
C ILE A 155 9.82 1.80 11.87
N ARG A 156 10.48 2.08 13.00
CA ARG A 156 11.95 2.22 13.06
C ARG A 156 12.67 0.88 13.15
N GLU A 157 12.09 -0.05 13.89
CA GLU A 157 12.72 -1.33 14.21
C GLU A 157 11.91 -2.48 13.64
N TYR A 158 12.31 -2.94 12.46
CA TYR A 158 11.84 -4.22 11.93
C TYR A 158 12.64 -5.36 12.58
N PRO A 159 12.02 -6.53 12.85
CA PRO A 159 12.72 -7.72 13.30
C PRO A 159 13.92 -8.03 12.40
N SER A 160 15.09 -8.36 12.97
CA SER A 160 16.35 -8.47 12.20
C SER A 160 16.29 -9.41 10.99
N ASP A 161 15.40 -10.40 11.00
CA ASP A 161 15.21 -11.41 9.97
C ASP A 161 14.00 -11.15 9.05
N TRP A 162 13.36 -9.97 9.12
CA TRP A 162 12.15 -9.63 8.36
C TRP A 162 12.30 -9.88 6.85
N GLN A 163 13.48 -9.63 6.28
CA GLN A 163 13.74 -9.86 4.84
C GLN A 163 13.66 -11.33 4.47
N ARG A 164 14.25 -12.20 5.30
CA ARG A 164 14.21 -13.64 5.09
C ARG A 164 12.76 -14.13 5.20
N GLN A 165 12.00 -13.61 6.16
CA GLN A 165 10.60 -13.97 6.33
C GLN A 165 9.72 -13.50 5.18
N LEU A 166 9.94 -12.27 4.69
CA LEU A 166 9.29 -11.77 3.48
C LEU A 166 9.54 -12.69 2.29
N GLN A 167 10.79 -13.13 2.05
CA GLN A 167 11.09 -14.05 0.95
C GLN A 167 10.38 -15.39 1.10
N ARG A 168 10.37 -15.98 2.30
CA ARG A 168 9.62 -17.22 2.57
C ARG A 168 8.13 -17.04 2.30
N PHE A 169 7.56 -15.91 2.70
CA PHE A 169 6.17 -15.58 2.44
C PHE A 169 5.90 -15.45 0.93
N LEU A 170 6.69 -14.66 0.20
CA LEU A 170 6.54 -14.46 -1.25
C LEU A 170 6.71 -15.77 -2.04
N ASN A 171 7.53 -16.69 -1.53
CA ASN A 171 7.71 -18.04 -2.09
C ASN A 171 6.60 -19.03 -1.66
N ASN A 172 5.59 -18.57 -0.91
CA ASN A 172 4.50 -19.38 -0.37
C ASN A 172 4.98 -20.52 0.55
N GLU A 173 6.12 -20.34 1.22
CA GLU A 173 6.68 -21.27 2.21
C GLU A 173 6.09 -21.07 3.61
N ILE A 174 5.56 -19.88 3.88
CA ILE A 174 4.85 -19.52 5.12
C ILE A 174 3.62 -18.67 4.77
N ARG A 175 2.64 -18.66 5.68
CA ARG A 175 1.44 -17.82 5.56
C ARG A 175 1.62 -16.46 6.24
N GLY A 176 0.70 -15.53 5.96
CA GLY A 176 0.72 -14.20 6.56
C GLY A 176 0.66 -14.21 8.10
N GLU A 177 -0.03 -15.17 8.70
CA GLU A 177 -0.17 -15.29 10.16
C GLU A 177 1.13 -15.70 10.86
N GLU A 178 2.08 -16.28 10.13
CA GLU A 178 3.41 -16.64 10.63
C GLU A 178 4.39 -15.45 10.59
N LEU A 179 4.03 -14.36 9.92
CA LEU A 179 4.85 -13.15 9.84
C LEU A 179 4.75 -12.31 11.13
N PRO A 180 5.83 -11.62 11.51
CA PRO A 180 5.84 -10.65 12.58
C PRO A 180 4.79 -9.59 12.33
N ASN A 181 3.88 -9.44 13.29
CA ASN A 181 2.78 -8.49 13.22
C ASN A 181 3.24 -7.07 13.59
N VAL A 182 4.16 -6.49 12.82
CA VAL A 182 4.68 -5.12 13.05
C VAL A 182 3.63 -4.06 12.73
N VAL A 183 2.62 -4.36 11.91
CA VAL A 183 1.50 -3.43 11.67
C VAL A 183 0.75 -3.11 12.96
N GLY A 184 0.80 -3.99 13.97
CA GLY A 184 0.22 -3.75 15.28
C GLY A 184 0.71 -2.46 15.96
N PHE A 185 1.90 -1.97 15.61
CA PHE A 185 2.44 -0.70 16.12
C PHE A 185 1.80 0.55 15.48
N VAL A 186 1.23 0.42 14.28
CA VAL A 186 0.77 1.52 13.42
C VAL A 186 -0.67 1.35 12.95
N ASP A 187 -1.43 0.50 13.63
CA ASP A 187 -2.85 0.29 13.42
C ASP A 187 -3.62 0.78 14.66
N GLN A 188 -4.53 1.74 14.49
CA GLN A 188 -5.25 2.32 15.63
C GLN A 188 -6.22 1.33 16.28
N ALA A 189 -6.57 0.24 15.58
CA ALA A 189 -7.35 -0.84 16.16
C ALA A 189 -6.57 -1.60 17.25
N THR A 190 -5.24 -1.68 17.13
CA THR A 190 -4.36 -2.42 18.05
C THR A 190 -3.53 -1.53 18.95
N ASN A 191 -3.10 -0.36 18.46
CA ASN A 191 -2.33 0.63 19.20
C ASN A 191 -3.09 1.96 19.26
N ARG A 192 -3.78 2.22 20.37
CA ARG A 192 -4.56 3.44 20.56
C ARG A 192 -3.73 4.71 20.64
N ASP A 193 -2.44 4.58 20.97
CA ASP A 193 -1.52 5.72 21.04
C ASP A 193 -0.95 6.08 19.66
N TYR A 194 -1.15 5.23 18.65
CA TYR A 194 -0.72 5.51 17.30
C TYR A 194 -1.49 6.70 16.72
N ARG A 195 -0.73 7.66 16.18
CA ARG A 195 -1.23 8.79 15.43
C ARG A 195 -0.66 8.71 14.01
N PRO A 196 -1.50 8.60 12.98
CA PRO A 196 -1.05 8.72 11.60
C PRO A 196 -0.32 10.05 11.42
N PRO A 197 0.86 10.06 10.76
CA PRO A 197 1.61 11.28 10.54
C PRO A 197 0.90 12.12 9.48
N SER A 198 1.05 13.44 9.60
CA SER A 198 0.63 14.39 8.59
C SER A 198 1.50 14.32 7.33
N TRP A 199 0.99 14.88 6.23
CA TRP A 199 1.77 15.07 5.00
C TRP A 199 3.12 15.76 5.25
N ASP A 200 3.13 16.83 6.05
CA ASP A 200 4.35 17.58 6.34
C ASP A 200 5.41 16.73 7.05
N GLU A 201 5.00 15.90 8.01
CA GLU A 201 5.91 14.98 8.70
C GLU A 201 6.48 13.93 7.75
N VAL A 202 5.65 13.36 6.87
CA VAL A 202 6.10 12.41 5.84
C VAL A 202 7.03 13.08 4.84
N SER A 203 6.69 14.30 4.41
CA SER A 203 7.50 15.09 3.49
C SER A 203 8.86 15.44 4.07
N LEU A 204 8.91 15.88 5.33
CA LEU A 204 10.16 16.13 6.04
C LEU A 204 11.00 14.85 6.21
N ALA A 205 10.37 13.73 6.55
CA ALA A 205 11.06 12.45 6.65
C ALA A 205 11.67 12.03 5.29
N ALA A 206 10.94 12.23 4.19
CA ALA A 206 11.43 11.97 2.85
C ALA A 206 12.63 12.86 2.46
N LYS A 207 12.73 14.10 2.98
CA LYS A 207 13.95 14.95 2.81
C LYS A 207 15.17 14.34 3.49
N GLY A 208 15.01 13.74 4.67
CA GLY A 208 16.08 13.07 5.40
C GLY A 208 16.69 11.88 4.65
N PHE A 209 15.93 11.25 3.74
CA PHE A 209 16.42 10.19 2.86
C PHE A 209 17.10 10.69 1.58
N ALA A 210 16.98 11.98 1.24
CA ALA A 210 17.63 12.60 0.08
C ALA A 210 19.07 13.08 0.38
N GLY A 211 19.53 12.94 1.63
CA GLY A 211 20.84 13.40 2.10
C GLY A 211 21.58 12.37 2.95
N VAL A 212 21.83 11.18 2.39
CA VAL A 212 22.94 10.28 2.76
C VAL A 212 23.43 9.58 1.48
#